data_AF-A0A3D5KN12-F1
#
_entry.id   AF-A0A3D5KN12-F1
#
_cell.length_a   1.000
_cell.length_b   1.000
_cell.length_c   1.000
_cell.angle_alpha   90.00
_cell.angle_beta   90.00
_cell.angle_gamma   90.00
#
_symmetry.space_group_name_H-M   'P 1'
#
loop_
_entity.id
_entity.type
_entity.pdbx_description
1 polymer ?
#
loop_
_entity_poly.entity_id
_entity_poly.type
_entity_poly.pdbx_seq_one_letter_code
_entity_poly.pdbx_strand_id
1 'polypeptide(L)' 'ADVMPIFVTHCATPACHNSTAAGGVVLQTYDEIKAKVDRIKQRVLVDKTMPPSGGLSMSELNIIQCWINSGAPNN' A
#
# COMPACT_ATOMS: atom_id res chain seq x y z
N ALA A 1 -5.78 1.94 -13.67
CA ALA A 1 -6.60 1.41 -12.56
C ALA A 1 -6.23 2.18 -11.33
N ASP A 2 -7.23 2.59 -10.54
CA ASP A 2 -7.01 3.32 -9.30
C ASP A 2 -6.40 2.37 -8.24
N VAL A 3 -5.33 2.80 -7.59
CA VAL A 3 -4.62 2.04 -6.55
C VAL A 3 -5.17 2.33 -5.15
N MET A 4 -5.82 3.49 -4.97
CA MET A 4 -6.22 3.98 -3.65
C MET A 4 -7.20 3.03 -2.92
N PRO A 5 -8.17 2.40 -3.60
CA PRO A 5 -9.05 1.41 -2.95
C PRO A 5 -8.28 0.26 -2.31
N ILE A 6 -7.17 -0.18 -2.90
CA ILE A 6 -6.34 -1.27 -2.36
C ILE A 6 -5.69 -0.83 -1.04
N PHE A 7 -5.16 0.39 -0.99
CA PHE A 7 -4.58 0.93 0.24
C PHE A 7 -5.63 1.12 1.34
N VAL A 8 -6.82 1.61 0.99
CA VAL A 8 -7.91 1.79 1.96
C VAL A 8 -8.38 0.45 2.53
N THR A 9 -8.56 -0.56 1.69
CA THR A 9 -9.11 -1.86 2.10
C THR A 9 -8.10 -2.72 2.84
N HIS A 10 -6.83 -2.73 2.42
CA HIS A 10 -5.85 -3.72 2.88
C HIS A 10 -4.72 -3.15 3.73
N CYS A 11 -4.48 -1.85 3.68
CA CYS A 11 -3.34 -1.22 4.37
C CYS A 11 -3.80 -0.30 5.50
N ALA A 12 -4.62 0.69 5.17
CA ALA A 12 -5.12 1.74 6.06
C ALA A 12 -6.22 1.26 7.03
N THR A 13 -6.08 0.03 7.51
CA THR A 13 -7.01 -0.58 8.46
C THR A 13 -6.63 -0.21 9.91
N PRO A 14 -7.59 -0.27 10.85
CA PRO A 14 -7.33 -0.01 12.26
C PRO A 14 -6.14 -0.82 12.80
N ALA A 15 -5.24 -0.14 13.51
CA ALA A 15 -4.03 -0.68 14.14
C ALA A 15 -2.87 -1.09 13.19
N CYS A 16 -3.08 -1.16 11.87
CA CYS A 16 -2.02 -1.48 10.91
C CYS A 16 -1.38 -0.21 10.31
N HIS A 17 -2.09 0.49 9.40
CA HIS A 17 -1.58 1.70 8.75
C HIS A 17 -2.59 2.86 8.70
N ASN A 18 -3.49 2.94 9.68
CA ASN A 18 -4.32 4.12 9.91
C ASN A 18 -3.68 5.06 10.96
N SER A 19 -4.38 6.14 11.33
CA SER A 19 -3.95 7.07 12.38
C SER A 19 -3.68 6.45 13.76
N THR A 20 -4.18 5.24 14.02
CA THR A 20 -3.95 4.49 15.26
C THR A 20 -2.91 3.37 15.09
N ALA A 21 -2.12 3.40 14.02
CA ALA A 21 -1.09 2.41 13.73
C ALA A 21 -0.04 2.34 14.84
N ALA A 22 0.13 1.17 15.45
CA ALA A 22 1.12 0.96 16.50
C ALA A 22 2.57 1.18 16.03
N GLY A 23 2.83 0.96 14.72
CA GLY A 23 4.14 1.14 14.09
C GLY A 23 4.41 2.56 13.57
N GLY A 24 3.49 3.51 13.75
CA GLY A 24 3.66 4.91 13.34
C GLY A 24 3.70 5.18 11.83
N VAL A 25 3.41 4.17 11.00
CA VAL A 25 3.30 4.33 9.54
C VAL A 25 1.82 4.47 9.19
N VAL A 26 1.41 5.68 8.84
CA VAL A 26 0.06 6.00 8.34
C VAL A 26 0.08 6.00 6.81
N LEU A 27 -0.93 5.41 6.17
CA LEU A 27 -1.09 5.29 4.72
C LEU A 27 -2.53 5.65 4.30
N GLN A 28 -3.11 6.71 4.86
CA GLN A 28 -4.51 7.10 4.64
C GLN A 28 -4.68 8.07 3.48
N THR A 29 -3.64 8.84 3.17
CA THR A 29 -3.63 9.84 2.11
C THR A 29 -2.63 9.49 1.02
N TYR A 30 -2.85 10.03 -0.18
CA TYR A 30 -1.90 9.86 -1.28
C TYR A 30 -0.49 10.31 -0.89
N ASP A 31 -0.34 11.46 -0.23
CA ASP A 31 0.98 12.00 0.13
C ASP A 31 1.73 11.08 1.10
N GLU A 32 1.03 10.51 2.09
CA GLU A 32 1.60 9.52 3.01
C GLU A 32 2.04 8.25 2.28
N ILE A 33 1.21 7.74 1.37
CA ILE A 33 1.51 6.55 0.56
C ILE A 33 2.70 6.83 -0.35
N LYS A 34 2.68 7.97 -1.04
CA LYS A 34 3.72 8.42 -1.97
C LYS A 34 5.06 8.57 -1.27
N ALA A 35 5.08 9.13 -0.07
CA ALA A 35 6.28 9.27 0.75
C ALA A 35 6.91 7.92 1.16
N LYS A 36 6.17 6.80 1.05
CA LYS A 36 6.61 5.46 1.44
C LYS A 36 6.68 4.47 0.27
N VAL A 37 6.61 4.96 -0.98
CA VAL A 37 6.48 4.10 -2.17
C VAL A 37 7.54 3.01 -2.28
N ASP A 38 8.81 3.32 -1.99
CA ASP A 38 9.90 2.34 -2.08
C ASP A 38 9.78 1.25 -1.02
N ARG A 39 9.34 1.63 0.19
CA ARG A 39 9.11 0.68 1.27
C ARG A 39 7.88 -0.18 1.00
N ILE A 40 6.84 0.39 0.42
CA ILE A 40 5.65 -0.36 -0.02
C ILE A 40 6.05 -1.36 -1.10
N LYS A 41 6.81 -0.94 -2.13
CA LYS A 41 7.36 -1.82 -3.16
C LYS A 41 8.08 -3.02 -2.54
N GLN A 42 9.02 -2.75 -1.63
CA GLN A 42 9.80 -3.81 -0.99
C GLN A 42 8.90 -4.77 -0.20
N ARG A 43 7.99 -4.27 0.63
CA ARG A 43 7.21 -5.10 1.55
C ARG A 43 6.06 -5.85 0.88
N VAL A 44 5.47 -5.27 -0.18
CA VAL A 44 4.30 -5.82 -0.88
C VAL A 44 4.70 -6.68 -2.08
N LEU A 45 5.66 -6.22 -2.89
CA LEU A 45 5.98 -6.87 -4.17
C LEU A 45 7.20 -7.79 -4.08
N VAL A 46 8.19 -7.46 -3.25
CA VAL A 46 9.44 -8.23 -3.11
C VAL A 46 9.35 -9.23 -1.97
N ASP A 47 9.23 -8.74 -0.74
CA ASP A 47 9.23 -9.57 0.48
C ASP A 47 7.88 -10.26 0.70
N LYS A 48 6.79 -9.68 0.17
CA LYS A 48 5.40 -10.14 0.34
C LYS A 48 5.03 -10.37 1.82
N THR A 49 5.52 -9.49 2.70
CA THR A 49 5.28 -9.54 4.15
C THR A 49 4.13 -8.64 4.61
N MET A 50 3.50 -7.92 3.66
CA MET A 50 2.35 -7.05 3.92
C MET A 50 1.27 -7.29 2.85
N PRO A 51 -0.02 -7.37 3.24
CA PRO A 51 -0.52 -7.39 4.63
C PRO A 51 -0.18 -8.69 5.37
N PRO A 52 -0.05 -8.69 6.70
CA PRO A 52 0.43 -9.85 7.47
C PRO A 52 -0.64 -10.94 7.66
N SER A 53 -1.93 -10.60 7.58
CA SER A 53 -3.06 -11.50 7.90
C SER A 53 -3.98 -11.79 6.70
N GLY A 54 -3.48 -11.63 5.48
CA GLY A 54 -4.26 -11.82 4.26
C GLY A 54 -3.53 -11.16 3.10
N GLY A 55 -3.04 -11.98 2.16
CA GLY A 55 -2.30 -11.48 1.01
C GLY A 55 -3.20 -10.79 0.00
N LEU A 56 -2.62 -9.87 -0.76
CA LEU A 56 -3.26 -9.29 -1.94
C LEU A 56 -3.38 -10.35 -3.04
N SER A 57 -4.48 -10.28 -3.80
CA SER A 57 -4.64 -11.07 -5.01
C SER A 57 -3.60 -10.69 -6.07
N MET A 58 -3.34 -11.59 -7.03
CA MET A 58 -2.43 -11.28 -8.14
C MET A 58 -2.86 -10.05 -8.94
N SER A 59 -4.17 -9.82 -9.09
CA SER A 59 -4.69 -8.62 -9.74
C SER A 59 -4.36 -7.35 -8.97
N GLU A 60 -4.49 -7.35 -7.64
CA GLU A 60 -4.18 -6.20 -6.80
C GLU A 60 -2.67 -5.91 -6.79
N LEU A 61 -1.84 -6.96 -6.70
CA LEU A 61 -0.39 -6.84 -6.81
C LEU A 61 0.03 -6.23 -8.17
N ASN A 62 -0.61 -6.65 -9.26
CA ASN A 62 -0.36 -6.09 -10.58
C ASN A 62 -0.77 -4.61 -10.68
N ILE A 63 -1.89 -4.23 -10.08
CA ILE A 63 -2.32 -2.82 -10.02
C ILE A 63 -1.27 -1.97 -9.29
N ILE A 64 -0.81 -2.41 -8.12
CA ILE A 64 0.22 -1.70 -7.34
C ILE A 64 1.54 -1.63 -8.13
N GLN A 65 1.96 -2.74 -8.76
CA GLN A 65 3.18 -2.79 -9.55
C GLN A 65 3.13 -1.82 -10.74
N CYS A 66 2.01 -1.77 -11.47
CA CYS A 66 1.80 -0.84 -12.58
C CYS A 66 1.80 0.61 -12.10
N TRP A 67 1.11 0.90 -10.99
CA TRP A 67 1.08 2.23 -10.41
C TRP A 67 2.48 2.72 -9.99
N ILE A 68 3.26 1.90 -9.30
CA ILE A 68 4.65 2.22 -8.94
C ILE A 68 5.52 2.45 -10.19
N ASN A 69 5.43 1.57 -11.18
CA ASN A 69 6.20 1.69 -12.43
C ASN A 69 5.83 2.94 -13.24
N SER A 70 4.60 3.42 -13.09
CA SER A 70 4.12 4.67 -13.72
C SER A 70 4.57 5.91 -12.95
N GLY A 71 5.46 5.77 -11.97
CA GLY A 71 5.94 6.86 -11.14
C GLY A 71 4.98 7.23 -10.02
N ALA A 72 4.08 6.31 -9.62
CA ALA A 72 3.09 6.49 -8.56
C ALA A 72 2.33 7.82 -8.66
N PRO A 73 1.50 7.99 -9.73
CA PRO A 73 0.72 9.21 -9.97
C PRO A 73 -0.49 9.32 -9.01
N ASN A 74 -1.00 10.55 -8.86
CA ASN A 74 -2.23 10.87 -8.11
C ASN A 74 -3.36 11.19 -9.10
N ASN A 75 -4.21 10.23 -9.42
CA ASN A 75 -5.13 10.31 -10.56
C ASN A 75 -6.32 9.37 -10.43
#